data_AF-A0A8T2BMK9-F1
#
_entry.id   AF-A0A8T2BMK9-F1
#
_cell.length_a   1.000
_cell.length_b   1.000
_cell.length_c   1.000
_cell.angle_alpha   90.00
_cell.angle_beta   90.00
_cell.angle_gamma   90.00
#
_symmetry.space_group_name_H-M   'P 1'
#
loop_
_entity.id
_entity.type
_entity.pdbx_description
1 polymer ?
#
loop_
_entity_poly.entity_id
_entity_poly.type
_entity_poly.pdbx_seq_one_letter_code
_entity_poly.pdbx_strand_id
1 'polypeptide(L)' 'MATVIGLCVRVKLLRSLPSRYKIDIRVAPGSHATEDALNKQLNDKERVAAALENPNLVEMVDECLPSEE' A
#
# COMPACT_ATOMS: atom_id res chain seq x y z
N MET A 1 -7.81 -8.93 1.02
CA MET A 1 -7.28 -8.34 2.28
C MET A 1 -5.83 -7.91 2.16
N ALA A 2 -4.89 -8.79 1.77
CA ALA A 2 -3.47 -8.43 1.67
C ALA A 2 -3.18 -7.17 0.82
N THR A 3 -3.95 -6.94 -0.25
CA THR A 3 -3.83 -5.73 -1.10
C THR A 3 -4.17 -4.44 -0.34
N VAL A 4 -5.19 -4.46 0.52
CA VAL A 4 -5.59 -3.29 1.34
C VAL A 4 -4.49 -3.00 2.37
N ILE A 5 -3.99 -4.03 3.05
CA ILE A 5 -2.88 -3.89 4.02
C ILE A 5 -1.65 -3.27 3.33
N GLY A 6 -1.27 -3.78 2.17
CA GLY A 6 -0.14 -3.24 1.42
C GLY A 6 -0.36 -1.79 0.96
N LEU A 7 -1.59 -1.41 0.61
CA LEU A 7 -1.96 -0.03 0.29
C LEU A 7 -1.83 0.88 1.52
N CYS A 8 -2.31 0.45 2.70
CA CYS A 8 -2.17 1.19 3.95
C CYS A 8 -0.70 1.41 4.32
N VAL A 9 0.14 0.37 4.22
CA VAL A 9 1.60 0.49 4.46
C VAL A 9 2.21 1.50 3.49
N ARG A 10 1.85 1.43 2.21
CA ARG A 10 2.34 2.36 1.18
C ARG A 10 1.97 3.81 1.51
N VAL A 11 0.71 4.06 1.86
CA VAL A 11 0.20 5.40 2.19
C VAL A 11 0.85 5.95 3.45
N LYS A 12 0.97 5.15 4.52
CA LYS A 12 1.65 5.58 5.75
C LYS A 12 3.11 5.95 5.46
N LEU A 13 3.84 5.12 4.72
CA LEU A 13 5.23 5.42 4.35
C LEU A 13 5.34 6.68 3.48
N LEU A 14 4.42 6.90 2.54
CA LEU A 14 4.37 8.12 1.72
C LEU A 14 4.08 9.38 2.55
N ARG A 15 3.21 9.28 3.56
CA ARG A 15 2.87 10.39 4.47
C ARG A 15 4.01 10.69 5.47
N SER A 16 4.75 9.68 5.89
CA SER A 16 5.77 9.79 6.95
C SER A 16 7.20 10.00 6.44
N LEU A 17 7.53 9.58 5.22
CA LEU A 17 8.89 9.68 4.68
C LEU A 17 9.02 10.82 3.65
N PRO A 18 10.18 11.50 3.60
CA PRO A 18 10.48 12.44 2.52
C PRO A 18 10.45 11.78 1.14
N SER A 19 10.01 12.51 0.11
CA SER A 19 9.83 12.02 -1.27
C SER A 19 11.08 11.45 -1.96
N ARG A 20 12.27 11.69 -1.40
CA ARG A 20 13.55 11.12 -1.89
C ARG A 20 13.65 9.61 -1.69
N TYR A 21 12.87 9.03 -0.77
CA TYR A 21 12.91 7.59 -0.50
C TYR A 21 12.06 6.82 -1.51
N LYS A 22 12.63 5.72 -2.04
CA LYS A 22 11.90 4.78 -2.89
C LYS A 22 11.36 3.65 -2.02
N ILE A 23 10.06 3.44 -2.08
CA ILE A 23 9.37 2.42 -1.28
C ILE A 23 9.21 1.15 -2.14
N ASP A 24 9.72 0.04 -1.65
CA ASP A 24 9.53 -1.33 -2.17
C ASP A 24 8.86 -2.16 -1.07
N ILE A 25 7.66 -2.68 -1.35
CA ILE A 25 6.86 -3.46 -0.39
C ILE A 25 6.77 -4.87 -0.91
N ARG A 26 7.14 -5.84 -0.07
CA ARG A 26 7.05 -7.26 -0.41
C ARG A 26 6.39 -8.02 0.73
N VAL A 27 5.55 -8.96 0.36
CA VAL A 27 5.04 -9.98 1.26
C VAL A 27 6.19 -10.91 1.64
N ALA A 28 6.15 -11.49 2.84
CA ALA A 28 7.20 -12.40 3.29
C ALA A 28 7.22 -13.66 2.41
N PRO A 29 8.41 -14.17 2.01
CA PRO A 29 8.51 -15.33 1.13
C PRO A 29 7.76 -16.55 1.67
N GLY A 30 6.89 -17.15 0.84
CA GLY A 30 6.12 -18.34 1.17
C GLY A 30 4.94 -18.11 2.12
N SER A 31 4.66 -16.86 2.49
CA SER A 31 3.57 -16.53 3.44
C SER A 31 2.21 -16.31 2.77
N HIS A 32 2.14 -16.23 1.44
CA HIS A 32 0.89 -16.01 0.71
C HIS A 32 0.83 -16.81 -0.59
N ALA A 33 -0.33 -17.42 -0.86
CA ALA A 33 -0.52 -18.30 -2.03
C ALA A 33 -0.29 -17.59 -3.38
N THR A 34 -0.51 -16.27 -3.44
CA THR A 34 -0.32 -15.44 -4.64
C THR A 34 0.69 -14.32 -4.43
N GLU A 35 1.76 -14.61 -3.69
CA GLU A 35 2.83 -13.66 -3.34
C GLU A 35 3.33 -12.83 -4.53
N ASP A 36 3.72 -13.46 -5.64
CA ASP A 36 4.30 -12.75 -6.80
C ASP A 36 3.33 -11.74 -7.41
N ALA A 37 2.05 -12.13 -7.53
CA ALA A 37 1.01 -11.26 -8.06
C ALA A 37 0.76 -10.06 -7.15
N LEU A 38 0.78 -10.28 -5.83
CA LEU A 38 0.63 -9.24 -4.82
C LEU A 38 1.82 -8.28 -4.81
N ASN A 39 3.04 -8.81 -4.81
CA ASN A 39 4.26 -8.01 -4.88
C ASN A 39 4.30 -7.15 -6.15
N LYS A 40 3.87 -7.70 -7.30
CA LYS A 40 3.75 -6.93 -8.54
C LYS A 40 2.70 -5.83 -8.44
N GLN A 41 1.54 -6.10 -7.84
CA GLN A 41 0.50 -5.09 -7.62
C GLN A 41 0.95 -3.95 -6.70
N LEU A 42 1.62 -4.26 -5.58
CA LEU A 42 2.02 -3.28 -4.58
C LEU A 42 3.17 -2.36 -5.05
N ASN A 43 3.98 -2.82 -6.00
CA ASN A 43 5.11 -2.05 -6.53
C ASN A 43 4.82 -1.38 -7.88
N ASP A 44 3.65 -1.62 -8.47
CA ASP A 44 3.16 -0.91 -9.64
C ASP A 44 2.67 0.49 -9.22
N LYS A 45 3.46 1.51 -9.56
CA LYS A 45 3.20 2.90 -9.14
C LYS A 45 1.94 3.48 -9.77
N GLU A 46 1.64 3.12 -11.02
CA GLU A 46 0.47 3.63 -11.74
C GLU A 46 -0.80 3.02 -11.13
N ARG A 47 -0.76 1.73 -10.83
CA ARG A 47 -1.86 1.04 -10.14
C ARG A 47 -2.10 1.59 -8.73
N VAL A 48 -1.03 1.82 -7.96
CA VAL A 48 -1.16 2.41 -6.62
C VAL A 48 -1.74 3.82 -6.71
N ALA A 49 -1.29 4.64 -7.65
CA ALA A 49 -1.84 5.98 -7.85
C ALA A 49 -3.35 5.92 -8.18
N ALA A 50 -3.73 5.07 -9.13
CA ALA A 50 -5.15 4.87 -9.49
C ALA A 50 -6.01 4.38 -8.31
N ALA A 51 -5.45 3.57 -7.43
CA ALA A 51 -6.15 3.13 -6.21
C ALA A 51 -6.39 4.28 -5.23
N LEU A 52 -5.47 5.25 -5.14
CA LEU A 52 -5.59 6.43 -4.27
C LEU A 52 -6.50 7.52 -4.84
N GLU A 53 -6.89 7.43 -6.11
CA GLU A 53 -7.93 8.29 -6.71
C GLU A 53 -9.36 7.72 -6.48
N ASN A 54 -9.49 6.48 -5.98
CA ASN A 54 -10.78 5.87 -5.73
C ASN A 54 -11.28 6.19 -4.31
N PRO A 55 -12.39 6.95 -4.15
CA PRO A 55 -12.87 7.40 -2.84
C PRO A 55 -13.12 6.26 -1.85
N ASN A 56 -13.67 5.13 -2.33
CA ASN A 56 -13.98 3.99 -1.46
C ASN A 56 -12.71 3.35 -0.88
N LEU A 57 -11.63 3.29 -1.68
CA LEU A 57 -10.36 2.74 -1.22
C LEU A 57 -9.65 3.70 -0.28
N VAL A 58 -9.72 5.00 -0.55
CA VAL A 58 -9.14 6.03 0.33
C VAL A 58 -9.81 6.02 1.69
N GLU A 59 -11.15 5.98 1.74
CA GLU A 59 -11.91 5.91 2.99
C GLU A 59 -11.51 4.68 3.83
N MET A 60 -11.45 3.50 3.20
CA MET A 60 -10.98 2.28 3.88
C MET A 60 -9.54 2.39 4.39
N VAL A 61 -8.65 3.02 3.62
CA VAL A 61 -7.25 3.21 4.02
C VAL A 61 -7.13 4.20 5.18
N ASP A 62 -7.89 5.29 5.15
CA ASP A 62 -7.89 6.29 6.20
C ASP A 62 -8.47 5.74 7.51
N GLU A 63 -9.50 4.88 7.46
CA GLU A 63 -9.99 4.14 8.62
C GLU A 63 -8.92 3.20 9.21
N CYS A 64 -8.08 2.59 8.36
CA CYS A 64 -6.97 1.74 8.79
C CYS A 64 -5.74 2.51 9.29
N LEU A 65 -5.63 3.81 8.99
CA LEU A 65 -4.48 4.65 9.30
C LEU A 65 -4.90 5.81 10.22
N PRO A 66 -5.20 5.54 11.51
CA PRO A 66 -5.53 6.61 12.44
C PRO A 66 -4.43 7.66 12.45
N SER A 67 -4.83 8.93 12.49
CA SER A 67 -3.93 10.05 12.71
C SER A 67 -3.20 9.81 14.03
N GLU A 68 -1.87 9.82 14.00
CA GLU A 68 -1.08 9.86 15.24
C GLU A 68 -1.42 11.20 15.90
N GLU A 69 -2.06 11.16 17.07
CA GLU A 69 -2.02 12.26 18.04
C GLU A 69 -0.62 12.39 18.64
#